data_AF-A0A5C8MNL3-F1
#
_entry.id   AF-A0A5C8MNL3-F1
#
_cell.length_a   1.000
_cell.length_b   1.000
_cell.length_c   1.000
_cell.angle_alpha   90.00
_cell.angle_beta   90.00
_cell.angle_gamma   90.00
#
_symmetry.space_group_name_H-M   'P 1'
#
loop_
_entity.id
_entity.type
_entity.pdbx_description
1 polymer ?
#
loop_
_entity_poly.entity_id
_entity_poly.type
_entity_poly.pdbx_seq_one_letter_code
_entity_poly.pdbx_strand_id
1 'polypeptide(L)'
;MRKLISFFAAVFLASFVLLYVSSQLNKAEGYSGKNTLTVYNWGDYIDPELIKKFEKQTGIKVIYQTFDSNEAMMAKIAQGGTTFDVAVPSEYAISKMKEDGLLIPLDHSKLPNLKYINPRFLNLSFDPGNKYSVPYFWGTVGIVYN
;
A
#
# COMPACT_ATOMS: atom_id res chain seq x y z
N MET A 1 31.88 -31.73 22.62
CA MET A 1 30.98 -30.76 23.31
C MET A 1 31.42 -29.31 23.13
N ARG A 2 32.62 -28.87 23.55
CA ARG A 2 33.07 -27.47 23.41
C ARG A 2 33.03 -26.91 21.97
N LYS A 3 33.49 -27.69 20.98
CA LYS A 3 33.44 -27.30 19.54
C LYS A 3 32.01 -27.17 18.98
N LEU A 4 31.07 -27.96 19.52
CA LEU A 4 29.66 -27.91 19.13
C LEU A 4 28.99 -26.66 19.72
N ILE A 5 29.27 -26.37 20.99
CA ILE A 5 28.79 -25.16 21.68
C ILE A 5 29.32 -23.90 21.01
N SER A 6 30.61 -23.85 20.63
CA SER A 6 31.18 -22.71 19.90
C SER A 6 30.58 -22.52 18.52
N PHE A 7 30.22 -23.61 17.82
CA PHE A 7 29.53 -23.55 16.54
C PHE A 7 28.12 -22.95 16.69
N PHE A 8 27.32 -23.45 17.64
CA PHE A 8 25.99 -22.89 17.90
C PHE A 8 26.04 -21.45 18.38
N ALA A 9 27.02 -21.08 19.22
CA ALA A 9 27.22 -19.71 19.65
C ALA A 9 27.56 -18.78 18.48
N ALA A 10 28.42 -19.21 17.54
CA ALA A 10 28.76 -18.44 16.35
C ALA A 10 27.54 -18.24 15.43
N VAL A 11 26.71 -19.28 15.23
CA VAL A 11 25.46 -19.18 14.46
C VAL A 11 24.47 -18.23 15.12
N PHE A 12 24.33 -18.29 16.44
CA PHE A 12 23.47 -17.37 17.19
C PHE A 12 23.95 -15.92 17.06
N LEU A 13 25.27 -15.70 17.18
CA LEU A 13 25.87 -14.38 17.06
C LEU A 13 25.69 -13.83 15.64
N ALA A 14 25.92 -14.64 14.61
CA ALA A 14 25.71 -14.26 13.22
C ALA A 14 24.23 -13.94 12.94
N SER A 15 23.30 -14.74 13.48
CA SER A 15 21.85 -14.49 13.36
C SER A 15 21.45 -13.18 14.04
N PHE A 16 22.02 -12.89 15.22
CA PHE A 16 21.76 -11.63 15.94
C PHE A 16 22.32 -10.43 15.17
N VAL A 17 23.50 -10.56 14.57
CA VAL A 17 24.09 -9.52 13.72
C VAL A 17 23.23 -9.29 12.47
N LEU A 18 22.77 -10.35 11.80
CA LEU A 18 21.89 -10.24 10.63
C LEU A 18 20.56 -9.58 10.98
N LEU A 19 19.94 -9.95 12.12
CA LEU A 19 18.72 -9.32 12.62
C LEU A 19 18.94 -7.83 12.95
N TYR A 20 20.07 -7.49 13.57
CA TYR A 20 20.42 -6.11 13.88
C TYR A 20 20.62 -5.27 12.62
N VAL A 21 21.36 -5.78 11.63
CA VAL A 21 21.59 -5.11 10.35
C VAL A 21 20.27 -4.93 9.59
N SER A 22 19.44 -5.97 9.51
CA SER A 22 18.10 -5.89 8.91
C SER A 22 17.23 -4.84 9.60
N SER A 23 17.24 -4.77 10.93
CA SER A 23 16.52 -3.75 11.68
C SER A 23 16.98 -2.32 11.36
N GLN A 24 18.29 -2.10 11.20
CA GLN A 24 18.82 -0.78 10.86
C GLN A 24 18.48 -0.37 9.42
N LEU A 25 18.56 -1.29 8.46
CA LEU A 25 18.15 -1.04 7.07
C LEU A 25 16.66 -0.72 6.97
N ASN A 26 15.81 -1.49 7.66
CA ASN A 26 14.36 -1.24 7.71
C ASN A 26 14.00 0.11 8.35
N LYS A 27 14.82 0.63 9.27
CA LYS A 27 14.64 1.99 9.82
C LYS A 27 15.01 3.06 8.79
N ALA A 28 16.08 2.87 8.03
CA ALA A 28 16.52 3.82 7.02
C ALA A 28 15.55 3.91 5.82
N GLU A 29 14.94 2.79 5.44
CA GLU A 29 13.93 2.72 4.38
C GLU A 29 12.51 3.08 4.85
N GLY A 30 12.32 3.34 6.14
CA GLY A 30 11.05 3.81 6.68
C GLY A 30 10.03 2.71 7.03
N TYR A 31 10.33 1.42 6.81
CA TYR A 31 9.41 0.31 7.12
C TYR A 31 9.02 0.15 8.60
N SER A 32 9.53 0.97 9.53
CA SER A 32 9.28 0.84 10.97
C SER A 32 9.02 2.16 11.71
N GLY A 33 8.75 3.26 10.99
CA GLY A 33 8.51 4.57 11.61
C GLY A 33 7.02 4.93 11.69
N LYS A 34 6.62 5.73 12.70
CA LYS A 34 5.28 6.37 12.75
C LYS A 34 5.03 7.38 11.61
N ASN A 35 5.99 7.59 10.72
CA ASN A 35 6.03 8.69 9.77
C ASN A 35 6.24 8.20 8.33
N THR A 36 5.66 7.04 8.01
CA THR A 36 5.73 6.43 6.69
C THR A 36 4.35 6.08 6.16
N LEU A 37 4.21 6.13 4.84
CA LEU A 37 3.01 5.78 4.10
C LEU A 37 3.38 4.76 3.03
N THR A 38 2.89 3.53 3.17
CA THR A 38 3.08 2.46 2.19
C THR A 38 1.94 2.47 1.19
N VAL A 39 2.24 2.81 -0.05
CA VAL A 39 1.27 2.92 -1.15
C VAL A 39 1.46 1.76 -2.13
N TYR A 40 0.37 1.11 -2.52
CA TYR A 40 0.36 0.06 -3.53
C TYR A 40 -0.54 0.45 -4.70
N ASN A 41 0.05 0.69 -5.87
CA ASN A 41 -0.67 1.23 -7.03
C ASN A 41 -0.24 0.53 -8.33
N TRP A 42 -0.89 0.85 -9.44
CA TRP A 42 -0.45 0.47 -10.78
C TRP A 42 0.88 1.12 -11.15
N GLY A 43 1.64 0.44 -12.02
CA GLY A 43 2.80 1.02 -12.69
C GLY A 43 2.42 2.27 -13.50
N ASP A 44 3.30 3.27 -13.51
CA ASP A 44 3.16 4.53 -14.27
C ASP A 44 1.84 5.29 -14.05
N TYR A 45 1.21 5.14 -12.87
CA TYR A 45 -0.11 5.68 -12.57
C TYR A 45 -0.11 6.88 -11.62
N ILE A 46 1.06 7.43 -11.31
CA ILE A 46 1.25 8.67 -10.56
C ILE A 46 2.47 9.41 -11.11
N ASP A 47 2.43 10.74 -11.08
CA ASP A 47 3.63 11.55 -11.31
C ASP A 47 4.57 11.44 -10.09
N PRO A 48 5.82 10.95 -10.25
CA PRO A 48 6.78 10.85 -9.16
C PRO A 48 7.09 12.19 -8.45
N GLU A 49 6.92 13.32 -9.14
CA GLU A 49 7.10 14.65 -8.52
C GLU A 49 6.02 14.96 -7.48
N LEU A 50 4.82 14.39 -7.60
CA LEU A 50 3.77 14.51 -6.58
C LEU A 50 4.16 13.80 -5.29
N ILE A 51 4.83 12.63 -5.40
CA ILE A 51 5.36 11.91 -4.24
C ILE A 51 6.40 12.77 -3.53
N LYS A 52 7.39 13.30 -4.26
CA LYS A 52 8.42 14.18 -3.70
C LYS A 52 7.83 15.42 -3.04
N LYS A 53 6.83 16.04 -3.68
CA LYS A 53 6.11 17.19 -3.14
C LYS A 53 5.37 16.84 -1.85
N PHE A 54 4.68 15.70 -1.81
CA PHE A 54 4.00 15.20 -0.61
C PHE A 54 4.98 14.96 0.53
N GLU A 55 6.10 14.26 0.28
CA GLU A 55 7.13 14.03 1.30
C GLU A 55 7.70 15.35 1.84
N LYS A 56 7.98 16.31 0.95
CA LYS A 56 8.51 17.62 1.35
C LYS A 56 7.52 18.41 2.19
N GLN A 57 6.23 18.35 1.87
CA GLN A 57 5.19 19.12 2.57
C GLN A 57 4.82 18.52 3.92
N THR A 58 4.84 17.19 4.04
CA THR A 58 4.34 16.49 5.23
C THR A 58 5.46 15.96 6.12
N GLY A 59 6.66 15.80 5.58
CA GLY A 59 7.76 15.07 6.22
C GLY A 59 7.57 13.55 6.26
N ILE A 60 6.46 13.02 5.73
CA ILE A 60 6.16 11.58 5.67
C ILE A 60 6.98 10.95 4.54
N LYS A 61 7.55 9.77 4.79
CA LYS A 61 8.21 8.98 3.76
C LYS A 61 7.25 8.03 3.05
N VAL A 62 7.25 8.05 1.72
CA VAL A 62 6.35 7.23 0.91
C VAL A 62 7.12 6.01 0.41
N ILE A 63 6.67 4.84 0.83
CA ILE A 63 7.13 3.56 0.30
C ILE A 63 6.17 3.18 -0.81
N TYR A 64 6.58 3.41 -2.05
CA TYR A 64 5.73 3.18 -3.22
C TYR A 64 6.04 1.84 -3.87
N GLN A 65 5.04 0.95 -3.92
CA GLN A 65 5.12 -0.35 -4.58
C GLN A 65 4.12 -0.41 -5.73
N THR A 66 4.46 -1.18 -6.77
CA THR A 66 3.63 -1.33 -7.95
C THR A 66 3.11 -2.74 -8.13
N PHE A 67 1.95 -2.86 -8.77
CA PHE A 67 1.38 -4.12 -9.23
C PHE A 67 0.83 -4.00 -10.65
N ASP A 68 0.71 -5.15 -11.31
CA ASP A 68 0.30 -5.22 -12.72
C ASP A 68 -1.08 -5.89 -12.91
N SER A 69 -1.69 -6.39 -11.84
CA SER A 69 -3.07 -6.89 -11.85
C SER A 69 -3.74 -6.77 -10.48
N ASN A 70 -5.08 -6.69 -10.47
CA ASN A 70 -5.83 -6.70 -9.22
C ASN A 70 -5.66 -8.05 -8.48
N GLU A 71 -5.50 -9.16 -9.19
CA GLU A 71 -5.33 -10.48 -8.59
C GLU A 71 -4.02 -10.57 -7.80
N ALA A 72 -2.93 -10.06 -8.38
CA ALA A 72 -1.64 -9.99 -7.69
C ALA A 72 -1.72 -9.08 -6.46
N MET A 73 -2.41 -7.95 -6.59
CA MET A 73 -2.59 -6.99 -5.50
C MET A 73 -3.41 -7.56 -4.35
N MET A 74 -4.57 -8.16 -4.64
CA MET A 74 -5.44 -8.78 -3.63
C MET A 74 -4.73 -9.94 -2.92
N ALA A 75 -4.02 -10.81 -3.66
CA ALA A 75 -3.28 -11.92 -3.08
C ALA A 75 -2.21 -11.44 -2.10
N LYS A 76 -1.46 -10.39 -2.45
CA LYS A 76 -0.41 -9.83 -1.58
C LYS A 76 -0.98 -9.18 -0.32
N ILE A 77 -2.10 -8.46 -0.44
CA ILE A 77 -2.80 -7.88 0.72
C ILE A 77 -3.32 -8.97 1.65
N ALA A 78 -4.00 -9.99 1.09
CA ALA A 78 -4.57 -11.09 1.85
C ALA A 78 -3.50 -11.95 2.57
N GLN A 79 -2.29 -12.05 1.99
CA GLN A 79 -1.17 -12.75 2.62
C GLN A 79 -0.73 -12.08 3.93
N GLY A 80 -0.93 -10.77 4.09
CA GLY A 80 -0.65 -10.03 5.33
C GLY A 80 0.84 -9.88 5.68
N GLY A 81 1.76 -10.39 4.85
CA GLY A 81 3.21 -10.27 5.08
C GLY A 81 3.77 -8.87 4.82
N THR A 82 3.02 -8.00 4.14
CA THR A 82 3.34 -6.59 3.93
C THR A 82 2.12 -5.77 4.32
N THR A 83 2.33 -4.73 5.13
CA THR A 83 1.25 -3.77 5.47
C THR A 83 1.21 -2.68 4.42
N PHE A 84 0.02 -2.44 3.87
CA PHE A 84 -0.24 -1.35 2.93
C PHE A 84 -1.24 -0.38 3.57
N ASP A 85 -0.90 0.91 3.55
CA ASP A 85 -1.77 1.95 4.11
C ASP A 85 -2.80 2.42 3.07
N VAL A 86 -2.40 2.47 1.80
CA VAL A 86 -3.25 2.85 0.66
C VAL A 86 -3.02 1.90 -0.50
N ALA A 87 -4.09 1.37 -1.07
CA ALA A 87 -4.08 0.61 -2.31
C ALA A 87 -4.98 1.27 -3.36
N VAL A 88 -4.72 1.03 -4.65
CA VAL A 88 -5.49 1.59 -5.78
C VAL A 88 -6.14 0.50 -6.64
N PRO A 89 -7.09 -0.28 -6.10
CA PRO A 89 -7.80 -1.34 -6.82
C PRO A 89 -8.80 -0.79 -7.85
N SER A 90 -9.16 -1.62 -8.84
CA SER A 90 -10.34 -1.39 -9.70
C SER A 90 -11.65 -1.69 -8.96
N GLU A 91 -12.79 -1.31 -9.53
CA GLU A 91 -14.10 -1.38 -8.88
C GLU A 91 -14.54 -2.80 -8.48
N TYR A 92 -14.28 -3.81 -9.32
CA TYR A 92 -14.61 -5.20 -8.97
C TYR A 92 -13.75 -5.72 -7.80
N ALA A 93 -12.49 -5.31 -7.76
CA ALA A 93 -11.57 -5.68 -6.69
C ALA A 93 -11.97 -5.00 -5.38
N ILE A 94 -12.44 -3.75 -5.40
CA ILE A 94 -13.04 -3.09 -4.22
C ILE A 94 -14.22 -3.93 -3.68
N SER A 95 -15.13 -4.37 -4.56
CA SER A 95 -16.27 -5.20 -4.13
C SER A 95 -15.80 -6.49 -3.46
N LYS A 96 -14.83 -7.19 -4.08
CA LYS A 96 -14.30 -8.45 -3.53
C LYS A 96 -13.57 -8.25 -2.21
N MET A 97 -12.68 -7.25 -2.12
CA MET A 97 -11.91 -6.97 -0.91
C MET A 97 -12.81 -6.55 0.26
N LYS A 98 -13.91 -5.85 -0.02
CA LYS A 98 -14.94 -5.53 0.97
C LYS A 98 -15.63 -6.80 1.50
N GLU A 99 -16.00 -7.73 0.62
CA GLU A 99 -16.60 -9.01 1.00
C GLU A 99 -15.65 -9.87 1.85
N ASP A 100 -14.35 -9.82 1.53
CA ASP A 100 -13.30 -10.55 2.24
C ASP A 100 -12.84 -9.87 3.54
N GLY A 101 -13.41 -8.71 3.89
CA GLY A 101 -13.02 -7.96 5.10
C GLY A 101 -11.61 -7.37 5.06
N LEU A 102 -11.07 -7.14 3.86
CA LEU A 102 -9.71 -6.63 3.65
C LEU A 102 -9.63 -5.09 3.63
N LEU A 103 -10.77 -4.38 3.69
CA LEU A 103 -10.83 -2.92 3.63
C LEU A 103 -11.30 -2.32 4.94
N ILE A 104 -10.69 -1.19 5.31
CA ILE A 104 -11.08 -0.39 6.48
C ILE A 104 -12.08 0.69 6.03
N PRO A 105 -13.21 0.89 6.72
CA PRO A 105 -14.12 1.99 6.42
C PRO A 105 -13.43 3.34 6.56
N LEU A 106 -13.64 4.21 5.58
CA LEU A 106 -13.07 5.55 5.54
C LEU A 106 -13.82 6.50 6.48
N ASP A 107 -13.05 7.25 7.27
CA ASP A 107 -13.59 8.37 8.04
C ASP A 107 -13.68 9.62 7.13
N HIS A 108 -14.87 9.89 6.63
CA HIS A 108 -15.12 11.01 5.70
C HIS A 108 -14.85 12.38 6.32
N SER A 109 -14.84 12.51 7.64
CA SER A 109 -14.49 13.78 8.31
C SER A 109 -13.02 14.18 8.06
N LYS A 110 -12.16 13.21 7.75
CA LYS A 110 -10.75 13.41 7.39
C LYS A 110 -10.51 13.62 5.90
N LEU A 111 -11.58 13.62 5.09
CA LEU A 111 -11.51 13.72 3.63
C LEU A 111 -12.23 14.99 3.13
N PRO A 112 -11.82 16.20 3.56
CA PRO A 112 -12.51 17.45 3.20
C PRO A 112 -12.48 17.74 1.69
N ASN A 113 -11.59 17.09 0.94
CA ASN A 113 -11.44 17.24 -0.50
C ASN A 113 -12.39 16.34 -1.31
N LEU A 114 -13.17 15.45 -0.68
CA LEU A 114 -14.22 14.69 -1.38
C LEU A 114 -15.23 15.60 -2.09
N LYS A 115 -15.42 16.82 -1.58
CA LYS A 115 -16.26 17.85 -2.21
C LYS A 115 -15.82 18.24 -3.63
N TYR A 116 -14.59 17.93 -4.04
CA TYR A 116 -14.08 18.22 -5.38
C TYR A 116 -14.35 17.07 -6.38
N ILE A 117 -14.81 15.92 -5.91
CA ILE A 117 -15.16 14.79 -6.78
C ILE A 117 -16.54 15.05 -7.38
N ASN A 118 -16.66 14.84 -8.70
CA ASN A 118 -17.95 14.94 -9.37
C ASN A 118 -18.92 13.90 -8.77
N PRO A 119 -20.14 14.30 -8.34
CA PRO A 119 -21.11 13.39 -7.73
C PRO A 119 -21.46 12.15 -8.55
N ARG A 120 -21.29 12.17 -9.88
CA ARG A 120 -21.47 11.00 -10.75
C ARG A 120 -20.53 9.83 -10.41
N PHE A 121 -19.37 10.10 -9.84
CA PHE A 121 -18.38 9.08 -9.47
C PHE A 121 -18.49 8.65 -8.01
N LEU A 122 -19.48 9.15 -7.29
CA LEU A 122 -19.75 8.83 -5.89
C LEU A 122 -20.99 7.93 -5.79
N ASN A 123 -21.11 7.21 -4.68
CA ASN A 123 -22.23 6.33 -4.35
C ASN A 123 -22.58 5.31 -5.45
N LEU A 124 -21.54 4.72 -6.06
CA LEU A 124 -21.68 3.69 -7.08
C LEU A 124 -21.93 2.31 -6.45
N SER A 125 -22.48 1.39 -7.24
CA SER A 125 -22.97 0.08 -6.76
C SER A 125 -21.92 -0.79 -6.07
N PHE A 126 -20.64 -0.66 -6.44
CA PHE A 126 -19.55 -1.42 -5.84
C PHE A 126 -19.20 -0.94 -4.41
N ASP A 127 -19.44 0.32 -4.09
CA ASP A 127 -19.20 0.92 -2.76
C ASP A 127 -20.23 2.03 -2.44
N PRO A 128 -21.47 1.66 -2.07
CA PRO A 128 -22.50 2.63 -1.71
C PRO A 128 -22.05 3.54 -0.57
N GLY A 129 -22.26 4.84 -0.75
CA GLY A 129 -21.82 5.87 0.17
C GLY A 129 -20.30 6.09 0.23
N ASN A 130 -19.51 5.53 -0.70
CA ASN A 130 -18.04 5.61 -0.70
C ASN A 130 -17.44 5.20 0.65
N LYS A 131 -18.00 4.14 1.26
CA LYS A 131 -17.65 3.74 2.62
C LYS A 131 -16.22 3.24 2.71
N TYR A 132 -15.68 2.64 1.65
CA TYR A 132 -14.36 2.03 1.64
C TYR A 132 -13.39 2.66 0.62
N SER A 133 -13.88 3.45 -0.32
CA SER A 133 -13.09 3.91 -1.48
C SER A 133 -13.31 5.37 -1.87
N VAL A 134 -12.25 6.00 -2.39
CA VAL A 134 -12.26 7.33 -3.01
C VAL A 134 -11.86 7.19 -4.49
N PRO A 135 -12.59 7.79 -5.44
CA PRO A 135 -12.20 7.74 -6.86
C PRO A 135 -10.85 8.41 -7.12
N TYR A 136 -9.96 7.71 -7.84
CA TYR A 136 -8.66 8.26 -8.28
C TYR A 136 -8.72 8.69 -9.74
N PHE A 137 -8.86 7.73 -10.65
CA PHE A 137 -9.12 7.96 -12.08
C PHE A 137 -10.25 7.06 -12.56
N TRP A 138 -10.83 7.39 -13.72
CA TRP A 138 -11.83 6.57 -14.40
C TRP A 138 -11.55 6.58 -15.91
N GLY A 139 -12.06 5.57 -16.60
CA GLY A 139 -11.96 5.46 -18.05
C GLY A 139 -12.90 4.39 -18.59
N THR A 140 -12.79 4.13 -19.89
CA THR A 140 -13.54 3.08 -20.57
C THR A 140 -12.58 2.19 -21.34
N VAL A 141 -12.89 0.89 -21.40
CA VAL A 141 -12.24 0.00 -22.35
C VAL A 141 -12.87 0.23 -23.72
N GLY A 142 -12.03 0.41 -24.74
CA GLY A 142 -12.48 0.69 -26.11
C GLY A 142 -11.54 0.07 -27.14
N ILE A 143 -11.92 0.20 -28.41
CA ILE A 143 -11.12 -0.24 -29.54
C ILE A 143 -10.49 0.98 -30.17
N VAL A 144 -9.15 1.00 -30.22
CA VAL A 144 -8.38 1.98 -30.99
C VAL A 144 -7.76 1.25 -32.18
N TYR A 145 -7.88 1.84 -33.37
CA TYR A 145 -7.31 1.33 -34.62
C TYR A 145 -6.68 2.48 -35.40
N ASN A 146 -5.82 2.15 -36.36
CA ASN A 146 -5.21 3.10 -37.29
C ASN A 146 -6.09 3.25 -38.53
#